data_AF-A0A3D5E175-F1
#
_entry.id   AF-A0A3D5E175-F1
#
_cell.length_a   1.000
_cell.length_b   1.000
_cell.length_c   1.000
_cell.angle_alpha   90.00
_cell.angle_beta   90.00
_cell.angle_gamma   90.00
#
_symmetry.space_group_name_H-M   'P 1'
#
loop_
_entity.id
_entity.type
_entity.pdbx_description
1 polymer ?
#
loop_
_entity_poly.entity_id
_entity_poly.type
_entity_poly.pdbx_seq_one_letter_code
_entity_poly.pdbx_strand_id
1 'polypeptide(L)'
;MWVPDHLPRLDVAHAFALVQLPLHLNWSVPGRVLDLGSRADCARVYEVVLQEGRPADILAYVDGALLLDLWGELVLPRAVRSAWRQ
;
A
#
# COMPACT_ATOMS: atom_id res chain seq x y z
N MET A 1 -12.28 7.36 3.46
CA MET A 1 -10.83 7.07 3.48
C MET A 1 -10.37 7.24 4.91
N TRP A 2 -9.72 6.22 5.45
CA TRP A 2 -9.10 6.28 6.78
C TRP A 2 -7.61 6.52 6.61
N VAL A 3 -7.02 7.34 7.48
CA VAL A 3 -5.59 7.63 7.54
C VAL A 3 -5.15 7.34 8.98
N PRO A 4 -4.07 6.57 9.20
CA PRO A 4 -3.62 6.28 10.54
C PRO A 4 -2.99 7.52 11.20
N ASP A 5 -3.13 7.67 12.52
CA ASP A 5 -2.55 8.78 13.29
C ASP A 5 -1.01 8.76 13.32
N HIS A 6 -0.41 7.63 12.95
CA HIS A 6 1.03 7.44 12.77
C HIS A 6 1.28 6.49 11.60
N LEU A 7 2.40 6.64 10.91
CA LEU A 7 2.71 5.73 9.82
C LEU A 7 2.98 4.31 10.36
N PRO A 8 2.33 3.29 9.78
CA PRO A 8 2.54 1.90 10.21
C PRO A 8 3.99 1.47 10.00
N ARG A 9 4.43 0.47 10.76
CA ARG A 9 5.73 -0.16 10.58
C ARG A 9 5.54 -1.66 10.49
N LEU A 10 5.99 -2.23 9.38
CA LEU A 10 6.02 -3.67 9.20
C LEU A 10 7.39 -4.19 9.63
N ASP A 11 7.45 -5.45 10.08
CA ASP A 11 8.74 -6.11 10.14
C ASP A 11 9.30 -6.31 8.73
N VAL A 12 10.63 -6.51 8.66
CA VAL A 12 11.35 -6.61 7.40
C VAL A 12 10.87 -7.78 6.54
N ALA A 13 10.44 -8.89 7.14
CA ALA A 13 9.97 -10.04 6.37
C ALA A 13 8.66 -9.69 5.63
N HIS A 14 7.73 -9.00 6.29
CA HIS A 14 6.49 -8.56 5.67
C HIS A 14 6.67 -7.39 4.68
N ALA A 15 7.55 -6.43 5.00
CA ALA A 15 7.81 -5.28 4.14
C ALA A 15 8.38 -5.64 2.77
N PHE A 16 8.99 -6.82 2.64
CA PHE A 16 9.61 -7.32 1.41
C PHE A 16 9.04 -8.70 0.98
N ALA A 17 7.82 -9.02 1.43
CA ALA A 17 7.18 -10.30 1.13
C ALA A 17 6.63 -10.37 -0.30
N LEU A 18 6.52 -11.61 -0.81
CA LEU A 18 5.61 -11.92 -1.89
C LEU A 18 4.19 -11.95 -1.35
N VAL A 19 3.30 -11.14 -1.93
CA VAL A 19 1.92 -11.00 -1.46
C VAL A 19 0.90 -11.25 -2.55
N GLN A 20 -0.28 -11.73 -2.14
CA GLN A 20 -1.48 -11.70 -2.97
C GLN A 20 -2.47 -10.74 -2.29
N LEU A 21 -3.02 -9.82 -3.08
CA LEU A 21 -4.07 -8.94 -2.59
C LEU A 21 -5.40 -9.70 -2.43
N PRO A 22 -6.17 -9.42 -1.37
CA PRO A 22 -7.49 -10.00 -1.20
C PRO A 22 -8.41 -9.57 -2.34
N LEU A 23 -9.46 -10.37 -2.58
CA LEU A 23 -10.36 -10.17 -3.71
C LEU A 23 -10.99 -8.77 -3.75
N HIS A 24 -11.25 -8.14 -2.60
CA HIS A 24 -11.82 -6.79 -2.56
C HIS A 24 -10.86 -5.69 -3.02
N LEU A 25 -9.55 -5.96 -3.10
CA LEU A 25 -8.53 -5.06 -3.63
C LEU A 25 -8.06 -5.43 -5.03
N ASN A 26 -8.29 -6.68 -5.47
CA ASN A 26 -7.80 -7.17 -6.74
C ASN A 26 -8.84 -8.07 -7.43
N TRP A 27 -10.04 -7.52 -7.63
CA TRP A 27 -11.16 -8.23 -8.24
C TRP A 27 -10.94 -8.52 -9.73
N SER A 28 -10.10 -7.74 -10.41
CA SER A 28 -9.85 -7.86 -11.85
C SER A 28 -8.77 -8.88 -12.20
N VAL A 29 -7.79 -9.12 -11.32
CA VAL A 29 -6.70 -10.09 -11.54
C VAL A 29 -6.43 -10.91 -10.27
N PRO A 30 -7.44 -11.65 -9.76
CA PRO A 30 -7.30 -12.39 -8.50
C PRO A 30 -6.14 -13.39 -8.56
N GLY A 31 -5.44 -13.54 -7.44
CA GLY A 31 -4.32 -14.48 -7.32
C GLY A 31 -2.99 -14.01 -7.92
N ARG A 32 -2.92 -12.80 -8.50
CA ARG A 32 -1.64 -12.19 -8.89
C ARG A 32 -0.73 -12.06 -7.68
N VAL A 33 0.47 -12.65 -7.77
CA VAL A 33 1.54 -12.48 -6.80
C VAL A 33 2.32 -11.21 -7.13
N LEU A 34 2.58 -10.40 -6.12
CA LEU A 34 3.28 -9.12 -6.15
C LEU A 34 4.49 -9.21 -5.22
N ASP A 35 5.64 -8.74 -5.67
CA ASP A 35 6.85 -8.70 -4.85
C ASP A 35 7.00 -7.32 -4.19
N LEU A 36 6.80 -7.22 -2.87
CA LEU A 36 6.99 -5.94 -2.16
C LEU A 36 8.45 -5.47 -2.12
N GLY A 37 9.41 -6.35 -2.40
CA GLY A 37 10.81 -5.95 -2.61
C GLY A 37 11.07 -5.32 -3.99
N SER A 38 10.17 -5.51 -4.96
CA SER A 38 10.20 -4.81 -6.23
C SER A 38 9.54 -3.44 -6.09
N ARG A 39 10.29 -2.37 -6.39
CA ARG A 39 9.81 -0.97 -6.29
C ARG A 39 8.49 -0.76 -7.05
N ALA A 40 8.37 -1.34 -8.23
CA ALA A 40 7.19 -1.19 -9.09
C ALA A 40 5.95 -1.93 -8.53
N ASP A 41 6.15 -3.15 -8.01
CA ASP A 41 5.05 -3.92 -7.42
C ASP A 41 4.64 -3.34 -6.06
N CYS A 42 5.59 -2.86 -5.25
CA CYS A 42 5.31 -2.15 -4.00
C CYS A 42 4.50 -0.88 -4.25
N ALA A 43 4.90 -0.05 -5.22
CA ALA A 43 4.14 1.15 -5.62
C ALA A 43 2.71 0.78 -6.02
N ARG A 44 2.53 -0.28 -6.82
CA ARG A 44 1.22 -0.76 -7.23
C ARG A 44 0.36 -1.20 -6.04
N VAL A 45 0.92 -1.96 -5.10
CA VAL A 45 0.21 -2.37 -3.88
C VAL A 45 -0.23 -1.16 -3.09
N TYR A 46 0.65 -0.17 -2.92
CA TYR A 46 0.37 1.01 -2.11
C TYR A 46 -0.72 1.86 -2.76
N GLU A 47 -0.67 2.07 -4.08
CA GLU A 47 -1.73 2.78 -4.80
C GLU A 47 -3.12 2.15 -4.55
N VAL A 48 -3.22 0.83 -4.69
CA VAL A 48 -4.47 0.09 -4.48
C VAL A 48 -4.92 0.16 -3.03
N VAL A 49 -4.04 -0.14 -2.07
CA VAL A 49 -4.38 -0.19 -0.64
C VAL A 49 -4.74 1.20 -0.11
N LEU A 50 -4.03 2.25 -0.51
CA LEU A 50 -4.34 3.61 -0.08
C LEU A 50 -5.66 4.12 -0.65
N GLN A 51 -6.04 3.69 -1.86
CA GLN A 51 -7.26 4.12 -2.52
C GLN A 51 -8.51 3.33 -2.10
N GLU A 52 -8.38 2.01 -2.00
CA GLU A 52 -9.50 1.07 -1.87
C GLU A 52 -9.49 0.28 -0.55
N GLY A 53 -8.38 0.35 0.19
CA GLY A 53 -8.16 -0.41 1.41
C GLY A 53 -8.96 0.07 2.62
N ARG A 54 -9.24 -0.90 3.48
CA ARG A 54 -9.73 -0.71 4.84
C ARG A 54 -8.53 -0.52 5.78
N PRO A 55 -8.74 -0.06 7.02
CA PRO A 55 -7.65 0.08 7.99
C PRO A 55 -6.80 -1.19 8.15
N ALA A 56 -7.42 -2.37 8.16
CA ALA A 56 -6.72 -3.64 8.24
C ALA A 56 -5.81 -3.91 7.02
N ASP A 57 -6.21 -3.49 5.82
CA ASP A 57 -5.38 -3.63 4.62
C ASP A 57 -4.16 -2.70 4.69
N ILE A 58 -4.35 -1.47 5.15
CA ILE A 58 -3.26 -0.51 5.35
C ILE A 58 -2.24 -1.08 6.35
N LEU A 59 -2.70 -1.60 7.48
CA LEU A 59 -1.83 -2.21 8.49
C LEU A 59 -1.16 -3.51 8.03
N ALA A 60 -1.72 -4.20 7.03
CA ALA A 60 -1.16 -5.44 6.51
C ALA A 60 -0.10 -5.21 5.43
N TYR A 61 -0.22 -4.14 4.63
CA TYR A 61 0.57 -3.98 3.40
C TYR A 61 1.45 -2.73 3.38
N VAL A 62 1.18 -1.71 4.19
CA VAL A 62 1.89 -0.43 4.12
C VAL A 62 2.94 -0.35 5.23
N ASP A 63 4.19 -0.13 4.85
CA ASP A 63 5.24 0.34 5.74
C ASP A 63 5.47 1.84 5.53
N GLY A 64 5.54 2.57 6.63
CA GLY A 64 5.67 4.02 6.65
C GLY A 64 6.97 4.54 6.03
N ALA A 65 8.10 3.86 6.22
CA ALA A 65 9.36 4.31 5.65
C ALA A 65 9.38 4.08 4.14
N LEU A 66 8.90 2.93 3.68
CA LEU A 66 8.76 2.65 2.25
C LEU A 66 7.74 3.58 1.59
N LEU A 67 6.65 3.92 2.29
CA LEU A 67 5.65 4.85 1.79
C LEU A 67 6.26 6.23 1.55
N LEU A 68 7.05 6.74 2.49
CA LEU A 68 7.73 8.03 2.34
C LEU A 68 8.73 8.01 1.19
N ASP A 69 9.50 6.93 1.05
CA ASP A 69 10.46 6.75 -0.05
C ASP A 69 9.78 6.68 -1.43
N LEU A 70 8.60 6.07 -1.52
CA LEU A 70 7.82 5.93 -2.74
C LEU A 70 6.88 7.12 -3.02
N TRP A 71 6.67 8.02 -2.06
CA TRP A 71 5.54 8.97 -2.08
C TRP A 71 5.46 9.83 -3.34
N GLY A 72 6.61 10.22 -3.89
CA GLY A 72 6.72 11.02 -5.10
C GLY A 72 6.36 10.26 -6.39
N GLU A 73 6.47 8.93 -6.38
CA GLU A 73 6.24 8.04 -7.53
C GLU A 73 4.81 7.53 -7.60
N LEU A 74 4.11 7.45 -6.46
CA LEU A 74 2.74 6.93 -6.42
C LEU A 74 1.78 7.77 -7.28
N VAL A 75 0.94 7.10 -8.05
CA VAL A 75 -0.13 7.72 -8.84
C VAL A 75 -1.43 7.67 -8.04
N LEU A 76 -1.60 8.65 -7.14
CA LEU A 76 -2.77 8.74 -6.26
C LEU A 76 -3.75 9.82 -6.71
N PRO A 77 -5.07 9.60 -6.57
CA PRO A 77 -6.05 10.66 -6.72
C PRO A 77 -5.76 11.80 -5.74
N ARG A 78 -6.02 13.05 -6.15
CA ARG A 78 -5.72 14.25 -5.35
C ARG A 78 -6.26 14.19 -3.92
N ALA A 79 -7.48 13.69 -3.75
CA ALA A 79 -8.11 13.57 -2.43
C ALA A 79 -7.32 12.65 -1.48
N VAL A 80 -6.83 11.51 -1.99
CA VAL A 80 -5.99 10.57 -1.24
C VAL A 80 -4.66 11.22 -0.86
N ARG A 81 -4.00 11.83 -1.85
CA ARG A 81 -2.71 12.49 -1.64
C ARG A 81 -2.80 13.65 -0.64
N SER A 82 -3.91 14.39 -0.60
CA SER A 82 -4.12 15.44 0.39
C SER A 82 -4.38 14.88 1.79
N ALA A 83 -5.18 13.81 1.91
CA ALA A 83 -5.51 13.22 3.20
C ALA A 83 -4.28 12.65 3.93
N TRP A 84 -3.29 12.16 3.19
CA TRP A 84 -2.07 11.53 3.71
C TRP A 84 -0.87 12.48 3.90
N ARG A 85 -1.03 13.79 3.62
CA ARG A 85 0.02 14.82 3.80
C ARG A 85 -0.06 15.57 5.13
N GLN A 86 -0.88 15.08 6.05
CA GLN A 86 -1.13 15.69 7.37
C GLN A 86 -0.07 15.24 8.36
#